data_AF-A0A377ZMP8-F1
#
_entry.id   AF-A0A377ZMP8-F1
#
_cell.length_a   1.000
_cell.length_b   1.000
_cell.length_c   1.000
_cell.angle_alpha   90.00
_cell.angle_beta   90.00
_cell.angle_gamma   90.00
#
_symmetry.space_group_name_H-M   'P 1'
#
loop_
_entity.id
_entity.type
_entity.pdbx_description
1 polymer ?
#
loop_
_entity_poly.entity_id
_entity_poly.type
_entity_poly.pdbx_seq_one_letter_code
_entity_poly.pdbx_strand_id
1 'polypeptide(L)' 'MPDYPLAYDIGKALAAAAKAQGVHEYGAHWAGQGVGLIRECDAATLIRQLAAESGWN' A
#
# COMPACT_ATOMS: atom_id res chain seq x y z
N MET A 1 8.36 1.70 23.45
CA MET A 1 7.42 1.24 22.40
C MET A 1 7.32 -0.27 22.52
N PRO A 2 6.13 -0.90 22.50
CA PRO A 2 6.04 -2.36 22.56
C PRO A 2 6.82 -3.00 21.40
N ASP A 3 7.36 -4.19 21.62
CA ASP A 3 8.11 -4.92 20.61
C ASP A 3 7.21 -5.35 19.45
N TYR A 4 7.83 -5.62 18.30
CA TYR A 4 7.15 -6.27 17.20
C TYR A 4 6.81 -7.72 17.57
N PRO A 5 5.60 -8.24 17.27
CA PRO A 5 4.51 -7.62 16.49
C PRO A 5 3.44 -6.88 17.30
N LEU A 6 3.56 -6.79 18.64
CA LEU A 6 2.52 -6.20 19.50
C LEU A 6 2.18 -4.75 19.11
N ALA A 7 3.19 -3.95 18.75
CA ALA A 7 2.96 -2.59 18.24
C ALA A 7 2.09 -2.57 16.96
N TYR A 8 2.28 -3.55 16.07
CA TYR A 8 1.54 -3.65 14.81
C TYR A 8 0.09 -4.11 15.04
N ASP A 9 -0.11 -5.06 15.96
CA ASP A 9 -1.44 -5.56 16.32
C ASP A 9 -2.30 -4.47 16.96
N ILE A 10 -1.72 -3.68 17.87
CA ILE A 10 -2.40 -2.52 18.46
C ILE A 10 -2.76 -1.49 17.38
N GLY A 11 -1.83 -1.20 16.46
CA GLY A 11 -2.08 -0.28 15.34
C GLY A 11 -3.23 -0.74 14.44
N LYS A 12 -3.33 -2.04 14.14
CA LYS A 12 -4.45 -2.60 13.38
C LYS A 12 -5.78 -2.47 14.11
N ALA A 13 -5.82 -2.73 15.41
CA ALA A 13 -7.02 -2.60 16.21
C ALA A 13 -7.55 -1.15 16.21
N LEU A 14 -6.65 -0.18 16.35
CA LEU A 14 -6.97 1.25 16.23
C LEU A 14 -7.52 1.60 14.84
N ALA A 15 -6.85 1.14 13.78
CA ALA A 15 -7.29 1.39 12.41
C ALA A 15 -8.70 0.85 12.14
N ALA A 16 -9.03 -0.34 12.67
CA ALA A 16 -10.36 -0.93 12.56
C ALA A 16 -11.42 -0.11 13.31
N ALA A 17 -11.14 0.32 14.55
CA ALA A 17 -12.04 1.15 15.34
C ALA A 17 -12.29 2.53 14.72
N ALA A 18 -11.24 3.17 14.18
CA ALA A 18 -11.33 4.45 13.48
C ALA A 18 -12.15 4.33 12.18
N LYS A 19 -11.91 3.27 11.39
CA LYS A 19 -12.65 3.00 10.15
C LYS A 19 -14.15 2.85 10.40
N ALA A 20 -14.54 2.22 11.51
CA ALA A 20 -15.96 2.11 11.90
C ALA A 20 -16.62 3.47 12.17
N GLN A 21 -15.84 4.52 12.41
CA GLN A 21 -16.29 5.90 12.59
C GLN A 21 -16.06 6.77 11.34
N GLY A 22 -15.68 6.18 10.20
CA GLY A 22 -15.39 6.91 8.96
C GLY A 22 -14.01 7.59 8.92
N VAL A 23 -13.13 7.29 9.90
CA VAL A 23 -11.78 7.84 9.97
C VAL A 23 -10.79 6.83 9.38
N HIS A 24 -10.08 7.20 8.31
CA HIS A 24 -9.20 6.31 7.55
C HIS A 24 -7.69 6.56 7.76
N GLU A 25 -7.34 7.48 8.65
CA GLU A 25 -5.97 8.01 8.80
C GLU A 25 -5.01 7.07 9.56
N TYR A 26 -5.55 6.08 10.28
CA TYR A 26 -4.77 5.14 11.10
C TYR A 26 -4.37 3.87 10.34
N GLY A 27 -4.72 3.77 9.05
CA GLY A 27 -4.33 2.65 8.19
C GLY A 27 -2.84 2.66 7.86
N ALA A 28 -2.24 1.48 7.75
CA ALA A 28 -0.87 1.34 7.26
C ALA A 28 -0.82 1.46 5.72
N HIS A 29 -0.69 2.69 5.20
CA HIS A 29 -0.61 2.97 3.76
C HIS A 29 0.83 2.86 3.25
N TRP A 30 1.34 1.62 3.14
CA TRP A 30 2.69 1.36 2.68
C TRP A 30 2.90 1.77 1.22
N ALA A 31 3.97 2.52 0.97
CA ALA A 31 4.42 2.85 -0.37
C ALA A 31 5.95 2.96 -0.39
N GLY A 32 6.57 2.48 -1.47
CA GLY A 32 8.01 2.67 -1.71
C GLY A 32 8.33 4.08 -2.18
N GLN A 33 9.62 4.42 -2.30
CA GLN A 33 10.09 5.74 -2.73
C GLN A 33 9.59 6.15 -4.13
N GLY A 34 9.23 5.19 -4.99
CA GLY A 34 8.70 5.40 -6.34
C GLY A 34 7.20 5.69 -6.43
N VAL A 35 6.50 5.98 -5.32
CA VAL A 35 5.03 6.14 -5.30
C VAL A 35 4.51 7.23 -6.27
N GLY A 36 5.33 8.22 -6.63
CA GLY A 36 4.95 9.23 -7.62
C GLY A 36 4.78 8.69 -9.05
N LEU A 37 5.22 7.46 -9.32
CA LEU A 37 5.15 6.81 -10.64
C LEU A 37 4.02 5.76 -10.73
N ILE A 38 3.11 5.71 -9.75
CA ILE A 38 2.01 4.73 -9.76
C ILE A 38 1.12 4.92 -10.99
N ARG A 39 0.58 3.81 -11.48
CA ARG A 39 -0.33 3.78 -12.63
C ARG A 39 -1.57 3.00 -12.26
N GLU A 40 -2.73 3.60 -12.46
CA GLU A 40 -4.02 2.95 -12.25
C GLU A 40 -4.40 2.17 -13.51
N CYS A 41 -4.15 0.86 -13.52
CA CYS A 41 -4.55 -0.06 -14.58
C CYS A 41 -4.57 -1.50 -14.05
N ASP A 42 -5.11 -2.43 -14.84
CA ASP A 42 -5.03 -3.84 -14.52
C ASP A 42 -3.58 -4.37 -14.60
N ALA A 43 -3.31 -5.43 -13.84
CA ALA A 43 -1.97 -5.99 -13.75
C ALA A 43 -1.40 -6.42 -15.11
N ALA A 44 -2.21 -7.00 -16.00
CA ALA A 44 -1.72 -7.49 -17.29
C ALA A 44 -1.31 -6.33 -18.22
N THR A 45 -2.08 -5.24 -18.21
CA THR A 45 -1.73 -4.01 -18.93
C THR A 45 -0.46 -3.38 -18.38
N LEU A 46 -0.32 -3.27 -17.05
CA LEU A 46 0.89 -2.72 -16.44
C LEU A 46 2.14 -3.51 -16.84
N ILE A 47 2.10 -4.84 -16.75
CA ILE A 47 3.25 -5.70 -17.11
C ILE A 47 3.62 -5.55 -18.59
N ARG A 48 2.64 -5.51 -19.49
CA ARG A 48 2.90 -5.30 -20.93
C ARG A 48 3.58 -3.95 -21.20
N GLN A 49 3.12 -2.89 -20.55
CA GLN A 49 3.73 -1.56 -20.69
C GLN A 49 5.18 -1.55 -20.19
N LEU A 50 5.43 -2.12 -19.01
CA LEU A 50 6.79 -2.22 -18.45
C LEU A 50 7.72 -3.06 -19.34
N ALA A 51 7.24 -4.16 -19.93
CA ALA A 51 8.02 -4.97 -20.87
C ALA A 51 8.41 -4.17 -22.12
N ALA A 52 7.45 -3.44 -22.71
CA ALA A 52 7.71 -2.56 -23.85
C ALA A 52 8.69 -1.41 -23.50
N GLU A 53 8.55 -0.79 -22.33
CA GLU A 53 9.43 0.29 -21.85
C GLU A 53 10.86 -0.16 -21.57
N SER A 54 11.02 -1.38 -21.04
CA SER A 54 12.34 -1.95 -20.73
C SER A 54 13.10 -2.45 -21.96
N GLY A 55 12.50 -2.36 -23.15
CA GLY A 55 13.08 -2.90 -24.38
C GLY A 55 13.07 -4.43 -24.43
N TRP A 56 12.23 -5.06 -23.60
CA TRP A 56 12.02 -6.50 -23.60
C TRP A 56 11.12 -6.84 -24.79
N ASN A 57 11.75 -7.18 -25.91
CA ASN A 57 11.11 -7.75 -27.11
C ASN A 57 11.38 -9.25 -27.19
#